data_AF-A0A356JZW1-F1
#
_entry.id   AF-A0A356JZW1-F1
#
_cell.length_a   1.000
_cell.length_b   1.000
_cell.length_c   1.000
_cell.angle_alpha   90.00
_cell.angle_beta   90.00
_cell.angle_gamma   90.00
#
_symmetry.space_group_name_H-M   'P 1'
#
loop_
_entity.id
_entity.type
_entity.pdbx_description
1 polymer ?
#
loop_
_entity_poly.entity_id
_entity_poly.type
_entity_poly.pdbx_seq_one_letter_code
_entity_poly.pdbx_strand_id
1 'polypeptide(L)'
;MKHLHFILIIFILSLFLPLQAFSQSSENADSTPEPYTENEFPQWSKDLRRFEIVSLGAVPFVAISVNLGYSAYQYFSGNSSTFETPFSKGTSFTEGEQMKIFCASVGAGIVIGLSDLAINLVKRHNEKKRQQKILESHDQIIVVPFQEKENIKNENLNSEQ
;
A
#
# COMPACT_ATOMS: atom_id res chain seq x y z
N MET A 1 -21.65 12.84 28.62
CA MET A 1 -21.30 12.37 27.25
C MET A 1 -20.64 13.44 26.38
N LYS A 2 -21.08 14.71 26.36
CA LYS A 2 -20.48 15.76 25.50
C LYS A 2 -19.00 16.05 25.80
N HIS A 3 -18.61 16.09 27.07
CA HIS A 3 -17.21 16.28 27.48
C HIS A 3 -16.30 15.09 27.16
N LEU A 4 -16.84 13.86 27.12
CA LEU A 4 -16.08 12.66 26.77
C LEU A 4 -15.74 12.64 25.27
N HIS A 5 -16.70 13.00 24.41
CA HIS A 5 -16.45 13.17 22.97
C HIS A 5 -15.46 14.31 22.71
N PHE A 6 -15.54 15.40 23.47
CA PHE A 6 -14.61 16.53 23.33
C PHE A 6 -13.17 16.15 23.70
N ILE A 7 -12.98 15.39 24.79
CA ILE A 7 -11.66 14.88 25.20
C ILE A 7 -11.11 13.89 24.16
N LEU A 8 -11.95 13.02 23.61
CA LEU A 8 -11.55 12.05 22.59
C LEU A 8 -11.15 12.74 21.27
N ILE A 9 -11.84 13.82 20.88
CA ILE A 9 -11.47 14.65 19.73
C ILE A 9 -10.13 15.35 19.96
N ILE A 10 -9.90 15.93 21.16
CA ILE A 10 -8.62 16.56 21.51
C ILE A 10 -7.48 15.55 21.51
N PHE A 11 -7.73 14.34 22.01
CA PHE A 11 -6.75 13.25 22.02
C PHE A 11 -6.38 12.81 20.60
N ILE A 12 -7.38 12.62 19.72
CA ILE A 12 -7.14 12.29 18.32
C ILE A 12 -6.39 13.43 17.62
N LEU A 13 -6.79 14.69 17.82
CA LEU A 13 -6.12 15.85 17.25
C LEU A 13 -4.66 15.95 17.71
N SER A 14 -4.40 15.68 18.99
CA SER A 14 -3.05 15.64 19.57
C SER A 14 -2.16 14.56 18.96
N LEU A 15 -2.72 13.45 18.46
CA LEU A 15 -1.95 12.42 17.73
C LEU A 15 -1.50 12.88 16.35
N PHE A 16 -2.19 13.84 15.72
CA PHE A 16 -1.84 14.38 14.39
C PHE A 16 -0.89 15.58 14.44
N LEU A 17 -0.75 16.28 15.57
CA LEU A 17 0.18 17.41 15.73
C LEU A 17 1.68 17.04 15.54
N PRO A 18 2.20 15.88 16.01
CA PRO A 18 3.63 15.57 15.88
C PRO A 18 4.05 15.02 14.50
N LEU A 19 3.15 14.96 13.49
CA LEU A 19 3.47 14.52 12.12
C LEU A 19 3.97 15.63 11.20
N GLN A 20 4.18 16.85 11.71
CA GLN A 20 4.88 17.90 11.00
C GLN A 20 6.33 17.42 10.80
N ALA A 21 6.61 16.92 9.59
CA ALA A 21 7.95 16.60 9.15
C ALA A 21 8.88 17.76 9.52
N PHE A 22 9.92 17.45 10.29
CA PHE A 22 10.99 18.37 10.63
C PHE A 22 11.77 18.66 9.33
N SER A 23 11.21 19.52 8.48
CA SER A 23 11.95 20.12 7.38
C SER A 23 12.82 21.20 8.00
N GLN A 24 14.07 20.84 8.28
CA GLN A 24 15.08 21.78 8.72
C GLN A 24 15.42 22.67 7.51
N SER A 25 14.64 23.74 7.32
CA SER A 25 14.92 24.76 6.32
C SER A 25 16.15 25.54 6.77
N SER A 26 17.34 25.09 6.37
CA SER A 26 18.53 25.93 6.42
C SER A 26 18.45 26.92 5.25
N GLU A 27 18.43 28.21 5.57
CA GLU A 27 18.13 29.34 4.68
C GLU A 27 19.21 29.60 3.60
N ASN A 28 20.06 28.62 3.26
CA ASN A 28 21.19 28.82 2.33
C ASN A 28 21.53 27.60 1.43
N ALA A 29 20.59 26.69 1.18
CA ALA A 29 20.79 25.60 0.24
C ALA A 29 20.15 25.92 -1.11
N ASP A 30 20.92 25.66 -2.18
CA ASP A 30 20.48 25.64 -3.58
C ASP A 30 19.04 25.09 -3.69
N SER A 31 18.14 25.84 -4.32
CA SER A 31 16.70 25.56 -4.34
C SER A 31 16.31 24.41 -5.27
N THR A 32 17.30 23.71 -5.81
CA THR A 32 17.11 22.46 -6.54
C THR A 32 16.92 21.31 -5.55
N PRO A 33 15.77 20.61 -5.59
CA PRO A 33 15.56 19.44 -4.75
C PRO A 33 16.60 18.38 -5.11
N GLU A 34 17.44 17.99 -4.14
CA GLU A 34 18.35 16.86 -4.36
C GLU A 34 17.55 15.56 -4.55
N PRO A 35 17.95 14.67 -5.47
CA PRO A 35 17.33 13.37 -5.61
C PRO A 35 17.45 12.54 -4.33
N TYR A 36 16.34 11.92 -3.92
CA TYR A 36 16.31 11.07 -2.73
C TYR A 36 17.37 9.97 -2.78
N THR A 37 18.09 9.80 -1.67
CA THR A 37 19.06 8.71 -1.55
C THR A 37 18.39 7.43 -1.05
N GLU A 38 18.87 6.25 -1.46
CA GLU A 38 18.21 4.97 -1.12
C GLU A 38 18.09 4.73 0.40
N ASN A 39 19.01 5.31 1.17
CA ASN A 39 19.16 5.15 2.62
C ASN A 39 18.58 6.32 3.43
N GLU A 40 17.92 7.30 2.79
CA GLU A 40 17.38 8.49 3.47
C GLU A 40 16.25 8.15 4.45
N PHE A 41 15.45 7.14 4.12
CA PHE A 41 14.33 6.71 4.95
C PHE A 41 14.60 5.34 5.57
N PRO A 42 14.42 5.19 6.90
CA PRO A 42 14.56 3.90 7.55
C PRO A 42 13.51 2.92 7.05
N GLN A 43 13.83 1.63 7.02
CA GLN A 43 12.95 0.63 6.41
C GLN A 43 11.57 0.54 7.10
N TRP A 44 11.50 0.78 8.41
CA TRP A 44 10.23 0.77 9.15
C TRP A 44 9.28 1.87 8.67
N SER A 45 9.79 3.03 8.25
CA SER A 45 8.94 4.13 7.75
C SER A 45 8.42 3.83 6.35
N LYS A 46 9.25 3.17 5.52
CA LYS A 46 8.83 2.64 4.21
C LYS A 46 7.71 1.59 4.38
N ASP A 47 7.83 0.74 5.40
CA ASP A 47 6.83 -0.29 5.72
C ASP A 47 5.53 0.33 6.27
N LEU A 48 5.62 1.33 7.16
CA LEU A 48 4.47 2.06 7.68
C LEU A 48 3.70 2.78 6.57
N ARG A 49 4.42 3.45 5.65
CA ARG A 49 3.82 4.08 4.47
C ARG A 49 3.05 3.06 3.63
N ARG A 50 3.62 1.88 3.41
CA ARG A 50 2.94 0.83 2.63
C ARG A 50 1.70 0.32 3.34
N PHE A 51 1.77 0.12 4.65
CA PHE A 51 0.62 -0.24 5.47
C PHE A 51 -0.51 0.79 5.38
N GLU A 52 -0.20 2.09 5.49
CA GLU A 52 -1.17 3.17 5.37
C GLU A 52 -1.85 3.18 4.00
N ILE A 53 -1.04 3.13 2.92
CA ILE A 53 -1.56 3.12 1.54
C ILE A 53 -2.49 1.93 1.31
N VAL A 54 -2.11 0.73 1.76
CA VAL A 54 -2.92 -0.47 1.56
C VAL A 54 -4.17 -0.46 2.44
N SER A 55 -4.03 -0.13 3.74
CA SER A 55 -5.15 -0.16 4.68
C SER A 55 -6.19 0.91 4.35
N LEU A 56 -5.78 2.19 4.27
CA LEU A 56 -6.67 3.31 3.99
C LEU A 56 -7.18 3.27 2.54
N GLY A 57 -6.34 2.87 1.59
CA GLY A 57 -6.72 2.71 0.20
C GLY A 57 -7.75 1.59 -0.03
N ALA A 58 -7.76 0.55 0.81
CA ALA A 58 -8.73 -0.53 0.70
C ALA A 58 -10.12 -0.19 1.27
N VAL A 59 -10.21 0.73 2.24
CA VAL A 59 -11.47 1.10 2.93
C VAL A 59 -12.64 1.37 1.96
N PRO A 60 -12.54 2.20 0.90
CA PRO A 60 -13.69 2.45 0.02
C PRO A 60 -14.20 1.20 -0.70
N PHE A 61 -13.31 0.31 -1.13
CA PHE A 61 -13.68 -0.94 -1.80
C PHE A 61 -14.31 -1.94 -0.84
N VAL A 62 -13.75 -2.04 0.36
CA VAL A 62 -14.29 -2.89 1.42
C VAL A 62 -15.65 -2.35 1.85
N ALA A 63 -15.84 -1.03 1.98
CA ALA A 63 -17.12 -0.43 2.34
C ALA A 63 -18.23 -0.76 1.34
N ILE A 64 -17.94 -0.67 0.04
CA ILE A 64 -18.86 -1.10 -1.03
C ILE A 64 -19.20 -2.59 -0.88
N SER A 65 -18.18 -3.42 -0.65
CA SER A 65 -18.34 -4.88 -0.52
C SER A 65 -19.16 -5.27 0.71
N VAL A 66 -18.90 -4.64 1.86
CA VAL A 66 -19.64 -4.86 3.12
C VAL A 66 -21.07 -4.39 2.97
N ASN A 67 -21.31 -3.24 2.33
CA ASN A 67 -22.66 -2.73 2.07
C ASN A 67 -23.45 -3.74 1.21
N LEU A 68 -22.89 -4.17 0.07
CA LEU A 68 -23.53 -5.17 -0.79
C LEU A 68 -23.76 -6.50 -0.07
N GLY A 69 -22.79 -6.98 0.71
CA GLY A 69 -22.92 -8.20 1.49
C GLY A 69 -24.00 -8.12 2.56
N TYR A 70 -24.10 -6.97 3.25
CA TYR A 70 -25.13 -6.71 4.24
C TYR A 70 -26.52 -6.61 3.61
N SER A 71 -26.65 -5.88 2.50
CA SER A 71 -27.89 -5.81 1.71
C SER A 71 -28.35 -7.19 1.23
N ALA A 72 -27.41 -8.01 0.73
CA ALA A 72 -27.71 -9.36 0.28
C ALA A 72 -28.20 -10.23 1.44
N TYR A 73 -27.50 -10.17 2.58
CA TYR A 73 -27.90 -10.90 3.78
C TYR A 73 -29.31 -10.51 4.24
N GLN A 74 -29.62 -9.23 4.29
CA GLN A 74 -30.93 -8.74 4.71
C GLN A 74 -32.05 -9.16 3.74
N TYR A 75 -31.77 -9.16 2.44
CA TYR A 75 -32.69 -9.58 1.39
C TYR A 75 -32.98 -11.09 1.45
N PHE A 76 -31.94 -11.93 1.55
CA PHE A 76 -32.12 -13.39 1.65
C PHE A 76 -32.73 -13.85 2.97
N SER A 77 -32.48 -13.11 4.05
CA SER A 77 -33.07 -13.39 5.36
C SER A 77 -34.55 -12.97 5.45
N GLY A 78 -35.11 -12.35 4.40
CA GLY A 78 -36.50 -11.87 4.36
C GLY A 78 -36.76 -10.63 5.22
N ASN A 79 -35.71 -10.03 5.78
CA ASN A 79 -35.82 -8.86 6.67
C ASN A 79 -35.86 -7.53 5.88
N SER A 80 -35.60 -7.56 4.57
CA SER A 80 -35.80 -6.43 3.66
C SER A 80 -36.53 -6.91 2.40
N SER A 81 -37.52 -6.13 1.96
CA SER A 81 -38.22 -6.34 0.69
C SER A 81 -37.39 -5.94 -0.53
N THR A 82 -36.36 -5.12 -0.31
CA THR A 82 -35.60 -4.47 -1.39
C THR A 82 -34.10 -4.62 -1.18
N PHE A 83 -33.38 -4.92 -2.26
CA PHE A 83 -31.93 -4.97 -2.26
C PHE A 83 -31.36 -3.55 -2.40
N GLU A 84 -30.74 -3.03 -1.35
CA GLU A 84 -30.11 -1.71 -1.38
C GLU A 84 -28.71 -1.78 -1.96
N THR A 85 -28.36 -0.82 -2.79
CA THR A 85 -27.02 -0.70 -3.37
C THR A 85 -26.28 0.47 -2.73
N PRO A 86 -24.95 0.45 -2.67
CA PRO A 86 -24.18 1.57 -2.10
C PRO A 86 -24.35 2.90 -2.86
N PHE A 87 -25.02 2.89 -4.01
CA PHE A 87 -25.31 4.06 -4.84
C PHE A 87 -26.80 4.42 -4.88
N SER A 88 -27.68 3.73 -4.12
CA SER A 88 -29.09 4.08 -4.11
C SER A 88 -29.31 5.45 -3.44
N LYS A 89 -30.17 6.28 -4.05
CA LYS A 89 -30.52 7.59 -3.50
C LYS A 89 -31.40 7.40 -2.27
N GLY A 90 -30.78 7.56 -1.09
CA GLY A 90 -31.40 7.26 0.19
C GLY A 90 -31.19 5.80 0.54
N THR A 91 -30.25 5.54 1.45
CA THR A 91 -30.13 4.23 2.10
C THR A 91 -31.20 4.14 3.17
N SER A 92 -32.04 3.10 3.17
CA SER A 92 -32.98 2.83 4.26
C SER A 92 -32.29 2.30 5.51
N PHE A 93 -30.96 2.11 5.48
CA PHE A 93 -30.17 1.75 6.65
C PHE A 93 -30.27 2.81 7.74
N THR A 94 -30.58 2.34 8.95
CA THR A 94 -30.54 3.14 10.16
C THR A 94 -29.11 3.61 10.47
N GLU A 95 -28.95 4.70 11.21
CA GLU A 95 -27.64 5.24 11.61
C GLU A 95 -26.76 4.17 12.30
N GLY A 96 -27.38 3.30 13.10
CA GLY A 96 -26.68 2.19 13.77
C GLY A 96 -26.16 1.12 12.80
N GLU A 97 -26.87 0.85 11.70
CA GLU A 97 -26.43 -0.11 10.67
C GLU A 97 -25.31 0.49 9.81
N GLN A 98 -25.42 1.77 9.46
CA GLN A 98 -24.36 2.47 8.74
C GLN A 98 -23.06 2.51 9.56
N MET A 99 -23.15 2.75 10.86
CA MET A 99 -22.00 2.68 11.77
C MET A 99 -21.37 1.28 11.78
N LYS A 100 -22.18 0.21 11.82
CA LYS A 100 -21.67 -1.17 11.77
C LYS A 100 -20.97 -1.48 10.46
N ILE A 101 -21.56 -1.09 9.32
CA ILE A 101 -20.97 -1.25 7.99
C ILE A 101 -19.64 -0.49 7.90
N PHE A 102 -19.58 0.72 8.43
CA PHE A 102 -18.36 1.53 8.49
C PHE A 102 -17.29 0.91 9.40
N CYS A 103 -17.63 0.49 10.61
CA CYS A 103 -16.69 -0.18 11.49
C CYS A 103 -16.16 -1.49 10.90
N ALA A 104 -17.03 -2.27 10.24
CA ALA A 104 -16.64 -3.50 9.56
C ALA A 104 -15.70 -3.21 8.38
N SER A 105 -15.93 -2.14 7.62
CA SER A 105 -15.08 -1.80 6.48
C SER A 105 -13.71 -1.29 6.90
N VAL A 106 -13.63 -0.44 7.92
CA VAL A 106 -12.36 0.02 8.50
C VAL A 106 -11.59 -1.17 9.10
N GLY A 107 -12.27 -2.01 9.87
CA GLY A 107 -11.65 -3.20 10.47
C GLY A 107 -11.07 -4.15 9.43
N ALA A 108 -11.83 -4.45 8.38
CA ALA A 108 -11.34 -5.31 7.29
C ALA A 108 -10.20 -4.63 6.48
N GLY A 109 -10.22 -3.32 6.28
CA GLY A 109 -9.11 -2.58 5.68
C GLY A 109 -7.80 -2.70 6.47
N ILE A 110 -7.87 -2.62 7.81
CA ILE A 110 -6.71 -2.83 8.69
C ILE A 110 -6.18 -4.25 8.56
N VAL A 111 -7.06 -5.27 8.54
CA VAL A 111 -6.65 -6.68 8.38
C VAL A 111 -5.93 -6.91 7.04
N ILE A 112 -6.42 -6.31 5.96
CA ILE A 112 -5.77 -6.37 4.64
C ILE A 112 -4.39 -5.71 4.70
N GLY A 113 -4.29 -4.52 5.28
CA GLY A 113 -3.02 -3.81 5.47
C GLY A 113 -2.00 -4.62 6.29
N LEU A 114 -2.44 -5.22 7.40
CA LEU A 114 -1.58 -6.08 8.23
C LEU A 114 -1.12 -7.33 7.48
N SER A 115 -2.00 -7.91 6.66
CA SER A 115 -1.67 -9.08 5.84
C SER A 115 -0.59 -8.73 4.81
N ASP A 116 -0.72 -7.59 4.12
CA ASP A 116 0.31 -7.11 3.18
C ASP A 116 1.65 -6.84 3.89
N LEU A 117 1.60 -6.20 5.07
CA LEU A 117 2.79 -5.95 5.88
C LEU A 117 3.49 -7.26 6.29
N ALA A 118 2.72 -8.26 6.75
CA ALA A 118 3.25 -9.56 7.14
C ALA A 118 3.92 -10.28 5.96
N ILE A 119 3.29 -10.30 4.78
CA ILE A 119 3.85 -10.90 3.57
C ILE A 119 5.16 -10.20 3.19
N ASN A 120 5.19 -8.87 3.24
CA ASN A 120 6.38 -8.11 2.88
C ASN A 120 7.55 -8.36 3.85
N LEU A 121 7.26 -8.45 5.15
CA LEU A 121 8.25 -8.81 6.17
C LEU A 121 8.85 -10.20 5.94
N VAL A 122 8.00 -11.20 5.66
CA VAL A 122 8.43 -12.57 5.38
C VAL A 122 9.25 -12.65 4.10
N LYS A 123 8.79 -12.01 3.03
CA LYS A 123 9.51 -11.97 1.74
C LYS A 123 10.91 -11.37 1.91
N ARG A 124 11.00 -10.23 2.61
CA ARG A 124 12.28 -9.55 2.87
C ARG A 124 13.22 -10.40 3.73
N HIS A 125 12.70 -11.11 4.73
CA HIS A 125 13.51 -12.02 5.55
C HIS A 125 14.10 -13.16 4.73
N ASN A 126 13.30 -13.74 3.83
CA ASN A 126 13.76 -14.81 2.94
C ASN A 126 14.77 -14.31 1.90
N GLU A 127 14.58 -13.12 1.35
CA GLU A 127 15.53 -12.51 0.40
C GLU A 127 16.88 -12.21 1.06
N LYS A 128 16.89 -11.67 2.29
CA LYS A 128 18.13 -11.45 3.04
C LYS A 128 18.90 -12.76 3.28
N LYS A 129 18.20 -13.83 3.68
CA LYS A 129 18.80 -15.16 3.85
C LYS A 129 19.36 -15.72 2.54
N ARG A 130 18.65 -15.50 1.42
CA ARG A 130 19.11 -15.94 0.10
C ARG A 130 20.37 -15.19 -0.32
N GLN A 131 20.42 -13.87 -0.14
CA GLN A 131 21.60 -13.06 -0.46
C GLN A 131 22.81 -13.42 0.40
N GLN A 132 22.61 -13.66 1.71
CA GLN A 132 23.67 -14.13 2.60
C GLN A 132 24.24 -15.47 2.12
N LYS A 133 23.38 -16.43 1.78
CA LYS A 133 23.82 -17.72 1.21
C LYS A 133 24.60 -17.54 -0.09
N ILE A 134 24.15 -16.69 -1.00
CA ILE A 134 24.84 -16.41 -2.27
C ILE A 134 26.23 -15.80 -2.00
N LEU A 135 26.31 -14.84 -1.08
CA LEU A 135 27.56 -14.17 -0.70
C LEU A 135 28.55 -15.14 -0.04
N GLU A 136 28.06 -15.99 0.87
CA GLU A 136 28.86 -17.04 1.53
C GLU A 136 29.29 -18.16 0.59
N SER A 137 28.47 -18.49 -0.42
CA SER A 137 28.78 -19.58 -1.35
C SER A 137 29.94 -19.29 -2.31
N HIS A 138 30.48 -18.05 -2.36
CA HIS A 138 31.58 -17.64 -3.27
C HIS A 138 31.39 -18.08 -4.73
N ASP A 139 30.16 -18.39 -5.13
CA ASP A 139 29.84 -18.83 -6.48
C ASP A 139 29.97 -17.58 -7.34
N GLN A 140 31.09 -17.50 -8.07
CA GLN A 140 31.47 -16.32 -8.83
C GLN A 140 30.31 -15.98 -9.76
N ILE A 141 29.70 -14.81 -9.56
CA ILE A 141 28.74 -14.26 -10.50
C ILE A 141 29.55 -13.90 -11.74
N ILE A 142 29.68 -14.86 -12.67
CA ILE A 142 30.30 -14.64 -13.97
C ILE A 142 29.29 -13.86 -14.79
N VAL A 143 29.45 -12.55 -14.78
CA VAL A 143 28.72 -11.66 -15.70
C VAL A 143 29.30 -11.93 -17.09
N VAL A 144 28.66 -12.80 -17.86
CA VAL A 144 29.02 -12.99 -19.27
C VAL A 144 28.44 -11.78 -20.02
N PRO A 145 29.27 -10.85 -20.54
CA PRO A 145 28.76 -9.76 -21.34
C PRO A 145 28.06 -10.35 -22.56
N PHE A 146 26.85 -9.88 -22.84
CA PHE A 146 26.12 -10.23 -24.05
C PHE A 146 26.95 -9.74 -25.25
N GLN A 147 27.55 -10.67 -25.99
CA GLN A 147 28.23 -10.37 -27.24
C GLN A 147 27.15 -10.20 -28.31
N GLU A 148 26.90 -8.96 -28.73
CA GLU A 148 26.10 -8.68 -29.92
C GLU A 148 26.82 -9.30 -31.11
N LYS A 149 26.23 -10.35 -31.69
CA LYS A 149 26.76 -11.00 -32.89
C LYS A 149 26.62 -10.01 -34.04
N GLU A 150 27.69 -9.28 -34.35
CA GLU A 150 27.82 -8.58 -35.62
C GLU A 150 27.51 -9.57 -36.74
N ASN A 151 26.42 -9.31 -37.46
CA ASN A 151 25.97 -10.07 -38.58
C ASN A 151 26.92 -9.81 -39.75
N ILE A 152 28.05 -10.53 -39.78
CA ILE A 152 28.91 -10.60 -40.97
C ILE A 152 28.15 -11.42 -42.01
N LYS A 153 27.30 -10.73 -42.76
CA LYS A 153 26.68 -11.25 -43.96
C LYS A 153 26.81 -10.22 -45.08
N ASN A 154 27.79 -10.52 -45.93
CA ASN A 154 27.91 -10.18 -47.35
C ASN A 154 28.55 -8.84 -47.72
N GLU A 155 29.88 -8.86 -47.93
CA GLU A 155 30.49 -8.05 -49.00
C GLU A 155 31.70 -8.72 -49.68
N ASN A 156 31.76 -10.07 -49.70
CA ASN A 156 32.60 -10.82 -50.66
C ASN A 156 31.90 -10.95 -52.02
N LEU A 157 31.40 -9.85 -52.58
CA LEU A 157 30.69 -9.87 -53.87
C LEU A 157 31.16 -8.83 -54.90
N ASN A 158 32.22 -8.06 -54.63
CA ASN A 158 32.72 -7.04 -55.56
C ASN A 158 34.21 -7.16 -55.95
N SER A 159 34.86 -8.31 -55.79
CA SER A 159 36.26 -8.52 -56.23
C SER A 159 36.44 -9.56 -57.34
N GLU A 160 35.36 -10.03 -57.96
CA GLU A 160 35.42 -10.82 -59.20
C GLU A 160 34.50 -10.24 -60.27
N GLN A 161 34.81 -9.06 -60.81
CA GLN A 161 34.55 -8.66 -62.21
C GLN A 161 35.56 -7.59 -62.65
#